data_AF-A0A369S3P0-F1
#
_entry.id   AF-A0A369S3P0-F1
#
_cell.length_a   1.000
_cell.length_b   1.000
_cell.length_c   1.000
_cell.angle_alpha   90.00
_cell.angle_beta   90.00
_cell.angle_gamma   90.00
#
_symmetry.space_group_name_H-M   'P 1'
#
loop_
_entity.id
_entity.type
_entity.pdbx_description
1 polymer ?
#
loop_
_entity_poly.entity_id
_entity_poly.type
_entity_poly.pdbx_seq_one_letter_code
_entity_poly.pdbx_strand_id
1 'polypeptide(L)'
;MAKAGLLALMITIFIAQATALLRVKLYRVPTARQNLLEMGVNEKHIISKYNLETGRDDLKTGRGDEILNNYLDAEYFGPITIGTPPQDFLVLFDTGSSDFWVPSSECTSQACEMHHRYDHSKSSTYRPNGKRWSIEYGSGSAEGFLSTDVVKVAGITVQNVTFGEVTNLPGPIFAAAKFDGILGLGFASLSVEGVKTIFDLMLQQGLIQKPVFSVYLNRQGTQNVGGELVFGGSDPNYYTGAFSYVPLSKEGYWQFELDGGTIENEFFCEGGCQAVIDTGTSLIVGPNEEVAKINHLIGADSIQSLVNCNSMPELPVITLTIGGKEYSLSGQEYILKYRQGEQEICRSGFQGGNFEGIGVQWILGDVFIGTYYTEFDKGNGRLGFAKAIFQE
;
A
#
# COMPACT_ATOMS: atom_id res chain seq x y z
N MET A 1 66.16 25.34 -30.70
CA MET A 1 64.96 26.08 -30.27
C MET A 1 63.82 25.08 -30.14
N ALA A 2 63.45 24.73 -28.91
CA ALA A 2 62.41 23.77 -28.59
C ALA A 2 61.02 24.39 -28.78
N LYS A 3 60.11 23.70 -29.46
CA LYS A 3 58.67 23.99 -29.43
C LYS A 3 58.02 22.96 -28.52
N ALA A 4 57.63 23.40 -27.32
CA ALA A 4 56.81 22.63 -26.41
C ALA A 4 55.37 22.60 -26.94
N GLY A 5 54.83 21.39 -27.18
CA GLY A 5 53.42 21.17 -27.45
C GLY A 5 52.65 21.12 -26.13
N LEU A 6 51.68 22.02 -25.97
CA LEU A 6 50.79 22.05 -24.81
C LEU A 6 49.64 21.06 -25.05
N LEU A 7 49.63 19.94 -24.33
CA LEU A 7 48.54 18.97 -24.32
C LEU A 7 47.48 19.48 -23.32
N ALA A 8 46.35 19.99 -23.83
CA ALA A 8 45.23 20.38 -22.98
C ALA A 8 44.41 19.13 -22.60
N LEU A 9 44.58 18.67 -21.36
CA LEU A 9 43.76 17.62 -20.76
C LEU A 9 42.42 18.26 -20.33
N MET A 10 41.34 18.04 -21.10
CA MET A 10 39.99 18.37 -20.65
C MET A 10 39.57 17.36 -19.57
N ILE A 11 39.65 17.76 -18.31
CA ILE A 11 39.03 17.05 -17.20
C ILE A 11 37.54 17.44 -17.19
N THR A 12 36.68 16.61 -17.76
CA THR A 12 35.23 16.72 -17.54
C THR A 12 34.92 16.24 -16.13
N ILE A 13 34.71 17.19 -15.21
CA ILE A 13 34.18 16.90 -13.88
C ILE A 13 32.71 16.51 -14.06
N PHE A 14 32.41 15.21 -13.97
CA PHE A 14 31.04 14.74 -13.75
C PHE A 14 30.65 15.11 -12.32
N ILE A 15 29.99 16.26 -12.15
CA ILE A 15 29.26 16.57 -10.93
C ILE A 15 28.04 15.65 -10.96
N ALA A 16 28.12 14.53 -10.24
CA ALA A 16 26.93 13.78 -9.89
C ALA A 16 26.06 14.71 -9.04
N GLN A 17 25.04 15.32 -9.64
CA GLN A 17 23.98 15.95 -8.87
C GLN A 17 23.32 14.83 -8.07
N ALA A 18 23.62 14.74 -6.78
CA ALA A 18 22.81 13.98 -5.85
C ALA A 18 21.44 14.66 -5.83
N THR A 19 20.54 14.21 -6.70
CA THR A 19 19.14 14.63 -6.66
C THR A 19 18.59 14.17 -5.33
N ALA A 20 18.15 15.12 -4.51
CA ALA A 20 17.48 14.79 -3.26
C ALA A 20 16.30 13.87 -3.55
N LEU A 21 16.22 12.76 -2.82
CA LEU A 21 15.09 11.82 -2.91
C LEU A 21 13.80 12.56 -2.54
N LEU A 22 12.73 12.33 -3.31
CA LEU A 22 11.42 12.90 -3.04
C LEU A 22 10.67 11.99 -2.07
N ARG A 23 10.45 12.47 -0.85
CA ARG A 23 10.01 11.64 0.28
C ARG A 23 8.65 12.06 0.80
N VAL A 24 7.80 11.09 1.10
CA VAL A 24 6.56 11.25 1.87
C VAL A 24 6.73 10.46 3.16
N LYS A 25 6.69 11.15 4.30
CA LYS A 25 6.61 10.48 5.59
C LYS A 25 5.25 9.80 5.72
N LEU A 26 5.27 8.53 6.09
CA LEU A 26 4.08 7.76 6.40
C LEU A 26 3.92 7.72 7.92
N TYR A 27 2.73 8.05 8.39
CA TYR A 27 2.36 8.03 9.79
C TYR A 27 1.61 6.74 10.07
N ARG A 28 2.04 6.02 11.12
CA ARG A 28 1.33 4.84 11.60
C ARG A 28 0.20 5.31 12.51
N VAL A 29 -1.03 4.92 12.21
CA VAL A 29 -2.20 5.26 13.03
C VAL A 29 -3.03 4.01 13.35
N PRO A 30 -3.87 4.05 14.40
CA PRO A 30 -4.74 2.92 14.72
C PRO A 30 -5.68 2.56 13.56
N THR A 31 -5.82 1.27 13.30
CA THR A 31 -6.62 0.75 12.18
C THR A 31 -8.11 0.98 12.38
N ALA A 32 -8.89 0.92 11.30
CA ALA A 32 -10.35 0.97 11.39
C ALA A 32 -10.89 -0.17 12.28
N ARG A 33 -10.30 -1.37 12.21
CA ARG A 33 -10.63 -2.49 13.11
C ARG A 33 -10.39 -2.12 14.57
N GLN A 34 -9.21 -1.59 14.90
CA GLN A 34 -8.88 -1.17 16.27
C GLN A 34 -9.85 -0.10 16.78
N ASN A 35 -10.17 0.91 15.96
CA ASN A 35 -11.13 1.94 16.33
C ASN A 35 -12.53 1.35 16.58
N LEU A 36 -13.00 0.43 15.73
CA LEU A 36 -14.30 -0.24 15.93
C LEU A 36 -14.32 -1.07 17.21
N LEU A 37 -13.24 -1.79 17.50
CA LEU A 37 -13.08 -2.55 18.74
C LEU A 37 -13.08 -1.64 19.98
N GLU A 38 -12.40 -0.50 19.94
CA GLU A 38 -12.41 0.51 21.01
C GLU A 38 -13.80 1.14 21.22
N MET A 39 -14.59 1.27 20.15
CA MET A 39 -15.98 1.70 20.21
C MET A 39 -16.94 0.61 20.74
N GLY A 40 -16.41 -0.58 21.10
CA GLY A 40 -17.19 -1.69 21.66
C GLY A 40 -17.88 -2.56 20.61
N VAL A 41 -17.53 -2.43 19.32
CA VAL A 41 -18.05 -3.32 18.28
C VAL A 41 -17.40 -4.70 18.45
N ASN A 42 -18.21 -5.75 18.45
CA ASN A 42 -17.72 -7.11 18.63
C ASN A 42 -16.90 -7.59 17.42
N GLU A 43 -15.74 -8.21 17.66
CA GLU A 43 -14.85 -8.71 16.59
C GLU A 43 -15.55 -9.69 15.64
N LYS A 44 -16.37 -10.62 16.16
CA LYS A 44 -17.13 -11.55 15.29
C LYS A 44 -18.12 -10.82 14.39
N HIS A 45 -18.66 -9.70 14.87
CA HIS A 45 -19.53 -8.85 14.06
C HIS A 45 -18.74 -8.12 12.98
N ILE A 46 -17.52 -7.64 13.27
CA ILE A 46 -16.64 -7.03 12.26
C ILE A 46 -16.30 -8.08 11.18
N ILE A 47 -15.86 -9.26 11.59
CA ILE A 47 -15.52 -10.38 10.69
C ILE A 47 -16.70 -10.77 9.80
N SER A 48 -17.89 -10.99 10.38
CA SER A 48 -19.09 -11.36 9.63
C SER A 48 -19.60 -10.23 8.72
N LYS A 49 -19.53 -8.97 9.16
CA LYS A 49 -20.07 -7.84 8.38
C LYS A 49 -19.24 -7.53 7.14
N TYR A 50 -17.93 -7.70 7.23
CA TYR A 50 -17.01 -7.40 6.15
C TYR A 50 -16.52 -8.64 5.40
N ASN A 51 -17.21 -9.78 5.57
CA ASN A 51 -16.94 -11.07 4.90
C ASN A 51 -15.45 -11.46 4.91
N LEU A 52 -14.77 -11.28 6.05
CA LEU A 52 -13.35 -11.59 6.19
C LEU A 52 -13.05 -13.11 6.22
N GLU A 53 -14.08 -13.96 6.27
CA GLU A 53 -13.96 -15.44 6.28
C GLU A 53 -14.18 -16.07 4.90
N THR A 54 -14.95 -15.42 4.02
CA THR A 54 -15.26 -15.93 2.69
C THR A 54 -15.14 -14.76 1.72
N GLY A 55 -14.01 -14.68 1.01
CA GLY A 55 -13.90 -13.79 -0.15
C GLY A 55 -15.17 -13.92 -0.99
N ARG A 56 -15.75 -12.79 -1.43
CA ARG A 56 -17.03 -12.82 -2.16
C ARG A 56 -16.89 -13.77 -3.37
N ASP A 57 -17.73 -14.79 -3.44
CA ASP A 57 -17.88 -15.63 -4.65
C ASP A 57 -18.37 -14.81 -5.87
N ASP A 58 -18.92 -13.62 -5.64
CA ASP A 58 -19.44 -12.71 -6.66
C ASP A 58 -18.39 -11.67 -7.11
N LEU A 59 -17.20 -12.10 -7.53
CA LEU A 59 -16.20 -11.25 -8.19
C LEU A 59 -16.72 -10.82 -9.58
N LYS A 60 -17.56 -9.78 -9.61
CA LYS A 60 -17.87 -9.08 -10.86
C LYS A 60 -16.60 -8.34 -11.30
N THR A 61 -16.17 -8.57 -12.53
CA THR A 61 -14.96 -7.99 -13.12
C THR A 61 -15.31 -6.72 -13.89
N GLY A 62 -15.97 -5.78 -13.22
CA GLY A 62 -16.36 -4.48 -13.78
C GLY A 62 -15.23 -3.46 -13.71
N ARG A 63 -15.22 -2.51 -14.65
CA ARG A 63 -14.39 -1.30 -14.55
C ARG A 63 -15.03 -0.42 -13.47
N GLY A 64 -14.46 -0.38 -12.26
CA GLY A 64 -15.11 0.21 -11.09
C GLY A 64 -15.04 -0.63 -9.81
N ASP A 65 -14.50 -1.85 -9.87
CA ASP A 65 -14.42 -2.75 -8.71
C ASP A 65 -12.97 -2.88 -8.22
N GLU A 66 -12.72 -2.53 -6.95
CA GLU A 66 -11.45 -2.69 -6.26
C GLU A 66 -11.46 -4.00 -5.45
N ILE A 67 -10.75 -4.98 -5.99
CA ILE A 67 -10.84 -6.39 -5.60
C ILE A 67 -9.86 -6.73 -4.47
N LEU A 68 -8.72 -6.04 -4.41
CA LEU A 68 -7.76 -6.13 -3.30
C LEU A 68 -8.26 -5.27 -2.13
N ASN A 69 -9.25 -5.78 -1.39
CA ASN A 69 -10.04 -4.99 -0.45
C ASN A 69 -9.79 -5.37 1.01
N ASN A 70 -8.70 -4.87 1.60
CA ASN A 70 -8.36 -5.13 3.01
C ASN A 70 -7.99 -3.88 3.84
N TYR A 71 -8.71 -2.77 3.64
CA TYR A 71 -8.42 -1.50 4.33
C TYR A 71 -8.78 -1.47 5.82
N LEU A 72 -9.45 -2.50 6.35
CA LEU A 72 -9.81 -2.58 7.76
C LEU A 72 -8.59 -2.53 8.68
N ASP A 73 -7.49 -3.08 8.18
CA ASP A 73 -6.23 -3.19 8.89
C ASP A 73 -5.17 -2.21 8.38
N ALA A 74 -5.49 -1.29 7.45
CA ALA A 74 -4.55 -0.31 6.93
C ALA A 74 -4.05 0.66 8.02
N GLU A 75 -2.73 0.84 8.11
CA GLU A 75 -2.08 1.58 9.20
C GLU A 75 -1.27 2.81 8.75
N TYR A 76 -0.85 2.90 7.48
CA TYR A 76 0.14 3.87 7.03
C TYR A 76 -0.42 4.90 6.06
N PHE A 77 -0.44 6.16 6.49
CA PHE A 77 -0.97 7.26 5.68
C PHE A 77 0.03 8.41 5.56
N GLY A 78 0.02 9.10 4.43
CA GLY A 78 0.93 10.22 4.18
C GLY A 78 0.19 11.50 3.77
N PRO A 79 0.77 12.67 4.06
CA PRO A 79 0.13 13.95 3.79
C PRO A 79 0.27 14.32 2.31
N ILE A 80 -0.81 14.89 1.77
CA ILE A 80 -0.83 15.59 0.49
C ILE A 80 -1.57 16.91 0.64
N THR A 81 -1.46 17.78 -0.35
CA THR A 81 -2.36 18.93 -0.46
C THR A 81 -2.96 19.07 -1.84
N ILE A 82 -4.17 19.61 -1.93
CA ILE A 82 -4.91 19.81 -3.18
C ILE A 82 -5.28 21.28 -3.34
N GLY A 83 -5.09 21.83 -4.54
CA GLY A 83 -5.56 23.16 -4.90
C GLY A 83 -4.70 24.34 -4.50
N THR A 84 -5.19 25.54 -4.83
CA THR A 84 -4.52 26.83 -4.57
C THR A 84 -5.50 27.86 -4.01
N PRO A 85 -5.43 28.26 -2.73
CA PRO A 85 -4.45 27.82 -1.73
C PRO A 85 -4.56 26.32 -1.39
N PRO A 86 -3.48 25.69 -0.91
CA PRO A 86 -3.47 24.26 -0.58
C PRO A 86 -4.49 23.89 0.50
N GLN A 87 -5.20 22.78 0.30
CA GLN A 87 -6.07 22.12 1.26
C GLN A 87 -5.44 20.78 1.68
N ASP A 88 -5.30 20.54 2.98
CA ASP A 88 -4.57 19.39 3.52
C ASP A 88 -5.42 18.12 3.56
N PHE A 89 -4.81 16.98 3.22
CA PHE A 89 -5.40 15.65 3.34
C PHE A 89 -4.36 14.63 3.80
N LEU A 90 -4.81 13.65 4.56
CA LEU A 90 -4.05 12.45 4.90
C LEU A 90 -4.59 11.28 4.05
N VAL A 91 -3.75 10.65 3.23
CA VAL A 91 -4.21 9.61 2.29
C VAL A 91 -3.49 8.28 2.47
N LEU A 92 -4.20 7.20 2.16
CA LEU A 92 -3.61 5.88 1.94
C LEU A 92 -2.94 5.85 0.58
N PHE A 93 -1.65 5.52 0.54
CA PHE A 93 -0.92 5.24 -0.69
C PHE A 93 -1.08 3.76 -1.01
N ASP A 94 -1.88 3.45 -2.02
CA ASP A 94 -2.37 2.10 -2.26
C ASP A 94 -1.86 1.56 -3.60
N THR A 95 -0.95 0.58 -3.58
CA THR A 95 -0.46 -0.07 -4.81
C THR A 95 -1.43 -1.11 -5.38
N GLY A 96 -2.44 -1.50 -4.61
CA GLY A 96 -3.53 -2.36 -5.04
C GLY A 96 -4.61 -1.64 -5.85
N SER A 97 -4.73 -0.31 -5.73
CA SER A 97 -5.68 0.50 -6.52
C SER A 97 -5.01 1.54 -7.40
N SER A 98 -5.77 2.17 -8.31
CA SER A 98 -5.23 3.18 -9.25
C SER A 98 -5.94 4.53 -9.23
N ASP A 99 -7.12 4.61 -8.63
CA ASP A 99 -7.85 5.85 -8.51
C ASP A 99 -7.31 6.71 -7.34
N PHE A 100 -7.37 8.02 -7.52
CA PHE A 100 -7.20 8.98 -6.44
C PHE A 100 -8.54 9.64 -6.16
N TRP A 101 -8.94 9.70 -4.88
CA TRP A 101 -10.17 10.38 -4.48
C TRP A 101 -10.08 10.96 -3.07
N VAL A 102 -10.86 12.00 -2.82
CA VAL A 102 -11.07 12.61 -1.49
C VAL A 102 -12.53 13.03 -1.29
N PRO A 103 -13.01 13.15 -0.03
CA PRO A 103 -14.33 13.68 0.29
C PRO A 103 -14.51 15.09 -0.25
N SER A 104 -15.66 15.36 -0.88
CA SER A 104 -16.07 16.71 -1.30
C SER A 104 -16.64 17.51 -0.13
N SER A 105 -16.56 18.83 -0.20
CA SER A 105 -17.37 19.74 0.64
C SER A 105 -18.87 19.55 0.43
N GLU A 106 -19.28 18.99 -0.71
CA GLU A 106 -20.68 18.64 -1.00
C GLU A 106 -21.13 17.33 -0.36
N CYS A 107 -20.20 16.55 0.22
CA CYS A 107 -20.54 15.29 0.87
C CYS A 107 -21.17 15.51 2.25
N THR A 108 -22.35 14.90 2.44
CA THR A 108 -23.12 14.92 3.69
C THR A 108 -23.21 13.55 4.36
N SER A 109 -22.51 12.53 3.86
CA SER A 109 -22.39 11.24 4.53
C SER A 109 -21.67 11.42 5.88
N GLN A 110 -22.08 10.68 6.90
CA GLN A 110 -21.46 10.76 8.25
C GLN A 110 -19.93 10.58 8.20
N ALA A 111 -19.43 9.68 7.35
CA ALA A 111 -17.99 9.49 7.17
C ALA A 111 -17.29 10.78 6.71
N CYS A 112 -17.87 11.54 5.78
CA CYS A 112 -17.30 12.78 5.28
C CYS A 112 -17.27 13.90 6.33
N GLU A 113 -18.20 13.90 7.30
CA GLU A 113 -18.21 14.90 8.38
C GLU A 113 -17.04 14.72 9.36
N MET A 114 -16.46 13.51 9.41
CA MET A 114 -15.33 13.19 10.30
C MET A 114 -13.96 13.31 9.62
N HIS A 115 -13.93 13.70 8.34
CA HIS A 115 -12.72 13.80 7.52
C HIS A 115 -12.59 15.19 6.91
N HIS A 116 -11.38 15.52 6.46
CA HIS A 116 -11.16 16.71 5.65
C HIS A 116 -11.93 16.58 4.33
N ARG A 117 -12.44 17.71 3.85
CA ARG A 117 -13.25 17.79 2.65
C ARG A 117 -12.68 18.82 1.69
N TYR A 118 -12.52 18.43 0.44
CA TYR A 118 -12.07 19.29 -0.64
C TYR A 118 -13.19 20.22 -1.07
N ASP A 119 -12.91 21.52 -0.99
CA ASP A 119 -13.80 22.57 -1.46
C ASP A 119 -13.22 23.18 -2.74
N HIS A 120 -13.73 22.73 -3.89
CA HIS A 120 -13.27 23.21 -5.19
C HIS A 120 -13.51 24.71 -5.38
N SER A 121 -14.50 25.31 -4.69
CA SER A 121 -14.82 26.74 -4.82
C SER A 121 -13.73 27.63 -4.22
N LYS A 122 -12.90 27.07 -3.33
CA LYS A 122 -11.76 27.74 -2.71
C LYS A 122 -10.46 27.61 -3.50
N SER A 123 -10.42 26.81 -4.56
CA SER A 123 -9.20 26.59 -5.33
C SER A 123 -9.20 27.38 -6.65
N SER A 124 -8.24 28.28 -6.80
CA SER A 124 -8.00 29.05 -8.02
C SER A 124 -7.42 28.21 -9.18
N THR A 125 -6.90 27.02 -8.89
CA THR A 125 -6.35 26.09 -9.88
C THR A 125 -7.30 24.96 -10.27
N TYR A 126 -8.47 24.89 -9.62
CA TYR A 126 -9.53 23.94 -9.95
C TYR A 126 -9.98 24.08 -11.40
N ARG A 127 -10.22 22.93 -12.03
CA ARG A 127 -10.86 22.80 -13.33
C ARG A 127 -11.97 21.76 -13.24
N PRO A 128 -13.21 22.14 -13.59
CA PRO A 128 -14.33 21.21 -13.55
C PRO A 128 -14.16 20.10 -14.59
N ASN A 129 -14.57 18.88 -14.23
CA ASN A 129 -14.73 17.75 -15.14
C ASN A 129 -16.17 17.23 -15.07
N GLY A 130 -16.67 16.89 -13.87
CA GLY A 130 -18.09 16.63 -13.60
C GLY A 130 -18.61 15.28 -14.11
N LYS A 131 -17.76 14.46 -14.75
CA LYS A 131 -18.12 13.10 -15.13
C LYS A 131 -18.38 12.27 -13.87
N ARG A 132 -19.50 11.54 -13.83
CA ARG A 132 -19.81 10.63 -12.72
C ARG A 132 -18.68 9.61 -12.55
N TRP A 133 -18.32 9.37 -11.30
CA TRP A 133 -17.29 8.44 -10.89
C TRP A 133 -17.80 7.64 -9.70
N SER A 134 -17.49 6.36 -9.66
CA SER A 134 -17.84 5.48 -8.55
C SER A 134 -16.85 4.32 -8.51
N ILE A 135 -16.53 3.89 -7.31
CA ILE A 135 -15.65 2.75 -7.06
C ILE A 135 -16.25 1.88 -5.95
N GLU A 136 -16.31 0.58 -6.16
CA GLU A 136 -16.76 -0.40 -5.18
C GLU A 136 -15.55 -1.09 -4.56
N TYR A 137 -15.48 -1.08 -3.23
CA TYR A 137 -14.55 -1.85 -2.43
C TYR A 137 -15.28 -3.04 -1.80
N GLY A 138 -14.54 -4.06 -1.34
CA GLY A 138 -15.17 -5.21 -0.68
C GLY A 138 -16.01 -4.85 0.55
N SER A 139 -15.56 -3.83 1.29
CA SER A 139 -16.13 -3.38 2.56
C SER A 139 -16.95 -2.09 2.46
N GLY A 140 -17.03 -1.44 1.30
CA GLY A 140 -17.71 -0.16 1.11
C GLY A 140 -17.69 0.33 -0.34
N SER A 141 -18.17 1.54 -0.61
CA SER A 141 -18.04 2.17 -1.93
C SER A 141 -17.79 3.66 -1.76
N ALA A 142 -17.29 4.30 -2.80
CA ALA A 142 -17.20 5.75 -2.88
C ALA A 142 -17.80 6.22 -4.20
N GLU A 143 -18.65 7.25 -4.15
CA GLU A 143 -19.37 7.76 -5.31
C GLU A 143 -19.27 9.29 -5.37
N GLY A 144 -19.15 9.82 -6.58
CA GLY A 144 -19.11 11.25 -6.81
C GLY A 144 -18.88 11.59 -8.27
N PHE A 145 -18.00 12.54 -8.52
CA PHE A 145 -17.65 12.98 -9.86
C PHE A 145 -16.16 13.29 -9.97
N LEU A 146 -15.64 13.30 -11.19
CA LEU A 146 -14.26 13.67 -11.44
C LEU A 146 -14.08 15.19 -11.33
N SER A 147 -13.00 15.60 -10.67
CA SER A 147 -12.50 16.96 -10.59
C SER A 147 -11.04 17.00 -11.02
N THR A 148 -10.51 18.16 -11.39
CA THR A 148 -9.10 18.31 -11.75
C THR A 148 -8.49 19.51 -11.03
N ASP A 149 -7.35 19.31 -10.39
CA ASP A 149 -6.61 20.37 -9.71
C ASP A 149 -5.10 20.05 -9.66
N VAL A 150 -4.34 20.92 -9.02
CA VAL A 150 -2.95 20.65 -8.63
C VAL A 150 -2.90 19.86 -7.34
N VAL A 151 -1.98 18.91 -7.25
CA VAL A 151 -1.72 18.14 -6.02
C VAL A 151 -0.27 18.30 -5.64
N LYS A 152 0.00 18.61 -4.37
CA LYS A 152 1.35 18.60 -3.82
C LYS A 152 1.56 17.33 -3.00
N VAL A 153 2.61 16.59 -3.32
CA VAL A 153 3.02 15.36 -2.64
C VAL A 153 4.54 15.28 -2.68
N ALA A 154 5.17 14.77 -1.62
CA ALA A 154 6.64 14.69 -1.51
C ALA A 154 7.38 16.03 -1.75
N GLY A 155 6.72 17.16 -1.46
CA GLY A 155 7.26 18.50 -1.70
C GLY A 155 7.17 18.99 -3.16
N ILE A 156 6.74 18.15 -4.10
CA ILE A 156 6.56 18.51 -5.52
C ILE A 156 5.10 18.77 -5.86
N THR A 157 4.85 19.67 -6.81
CA THR A 157 3.51 19.97 -7.31
C THR A 157 3.29 19.25 -8.64
N VAL A 158 2.34 18.33 -8.65
CA VAL A 158 1.86 17.61 -9.83
C VAL A 158 0.67 18.38 -10.42
N GLN A 159 0.77 18.72 -11.70
CA GLN A 159 -0.24 19.51 -12.39
C GLN A 159 -1.31 18.61 -13.02
N ASN A 160 -2.51 19.16 -13.24
CA ASN A 160 -3.60 18.50 -13.96
C ASN A 160 -3.93 17.09 -13.41
N VAL A 161 -3.96 16.92 -12.10
CA VAL A 161 -4.36 15.66 -11.47
C VAL A 161 -5.88 15.58 -11.50
N THR A 162 -6.41 14.57 -12.18
CA THR A 162 -7.84 14.24 -12.14
C THR A 162 -8.10 13.23 -11.02
N PHE A 163 -9.13 13.47 -10.22
CA PHE A 163 -9.45 12.65 -9.04
C PHE A 163 -10.95 12.61 -8.77
N GLY A 164 -11.41 11.61 -8.02
CA GLY A 164 -12.77 11.49 -7.54
C GLY A 164 -13.05 12.49 -6.41
N GLU A 165 -13.95 13.42 -6.65
CA GLU A 165 -14.54 14.28 -5.63
C GLU A 165 -15.79 13.59 -5.09
N VAL A 166 -15.67 12.96 -3.92
CA VAL A 166 -16.66 12.03 -3.38
C VAL A 166 -17.81 12.79 -2.73
N THR A 167 -19.03 12.58 -3.19
CA THR A 167 -20.26 13.18 -2.63
C THR A 167 -21.05 12.20 -1.75
N ASN A 168 -20.76 10.91 -1.86
CA ASN A 168 -21.40 9.86 -1.06
C ASN A 168 -20.37 8.80 -0.67
N LEU A 169 -20.19 8.61 0.63
CA LEU A 169 -19.26 7.65 1.22
C LEU A 169 -20.02 6.74 2.21
N PRO A 170 -20.73 5.72 1.69
CA PRO A 170 -21.57 4.85 2.51
C PRO A 170 -20.75 3.92 3.41
N GLY A 171 -21.35 3.58 4.55
CA GLY A 171 -20.86 2.53 5.44
C GLY A 171 -19.95 3.01 6.58
N PRO A 172 -19.83 2.23 7.65
CA PRO A 172 -19.06 2.62 8.83
C PRO A 172 -17.54 2.46 8.67
N ILE A 173 -17.06 1.78 7.62
CA ILE A 173 -15.64 1.54 7.41
C ILE A 173 -14.86 2.83 7.22
N PHE A 174 -15.33 3.70 6.33
CA PHE A 174 -14.69 4.99 6.07
C PHE A 174 -14.91 5.98 7.20
N ALA A 175 -15.94 5.80 8.03
CA ALA A 175 -16.07 6.55 9.27
C ALA A 175 -15.02 6.11 10.30
N ALA A 176 -14.74 4.81 10.41
CA ALA A 176 -13.74 4.29 11.35
C ALA A 176 -12.28 4.46 10.86
N ALA A 177 -12.08 4.68 9.56
CA ALA A 177 -10.79 5.00 8.98
C ALA A 177 -10.24 6.33 9.54
N LYS A 178 -8.92 6.49 9.47
CA LYS A 178 -8.21 7.71 9.91
C LYS A 178 -7.56 8.45 8.73
N PHE A 179 -7.74 7.96 7.51
CA PHE A 179 -7.33 8.64 6.29
C PHE A 179 -8.53 9.35 5.68
N ASP A 180 -8.30 10.50 5.05
CA ASP A 180 -9.33 11.26 4.36
C ASP A 180 -9.70 10.61 3.01
N GLY A 181 -8.71 10.10 2.27
CA GLY A 181 -8.93 9.46 0.96
C GLY A 181 -7.85 8.44 0.56
N ILE A 182 -8.00 7.87 -0.63
CA ILE A 182 -7.06 6.88 -1.18
C ILE A 182 -6.38 7.46 -2.42
N LEU A 183 -5.06 7.27 -2.50
CA LEU A 183 -4.22 7.64 -3.64
C LEU A 183 -3.60 6.37 -4.23
N GLY A 184 -4.17 5.92 -5.35
CA GLY A 184 -3.71 4.74 -6.08
C GLY A 184 -2.33 4.91 -6.72
N LEU A 185 -1.48 3.90 -6.53
CA LEU A 185 -0.12 3.75 -7.09
C LEU A 185 -0.01 2.51 -8.01
N GLY A 186 -1.14 1.91 -8.37
CA GLY A 186 -1.24 0.87 -9.39
C GLY A 186 -1.08 1.40 -10.81
N PHE A 187 -1.61 0.64 -11.77
CA PHE A 187 -1.53 0.95 -13.19
C PHE A 187 -2.83 1.59 -13.68
N ALA A 188 -2.73 2.66 -14.48
CA ALA A 188 -3.91 3.35 -15.02
C ALA A 188 -4.92 2.45 -15.77
N SER A 189 -4.53 1.23 -16.19
CA SER A 189 -5.45 0.21 -16.71
C SER A 189 -6.52 -0.22 -15.72
N LEU A 190 -6.24 -0.17 -14.40
CA LEU A 190 -7.21 -0.46 -13.34
C LEU A 190 -8.09 0.76 -12.99
N SER A 191 -7.62 1.97 -13.32
CA SER A 191 -8.36 3.18 -12.94
C SER A 191 -9.74 3.25 -13.57
N VAL A 192 -10.71 3.74 -12.79
CA VAL A 192 -12.03 4.08 -13.30
C VAL A 192 -11.87 5.17 -14.35
N GLU A 193 -12.52 4.96 -15.51
CA GLU A 193 -12.44 5.85 -16.67
C GLU A 193 -11.05 6.05 -17.29
N GLY A 194 -10.04 5.24 -16.92
CA GLY A 194 -8.69 5.35 -17.50
C GLY A 194 -7.94 6.62 -17.11
N VAL A 195 -8.25 7.17 -15.93
CA VAL A 195 -7.56 8.33 -15.35
C VAL A 195 -6.10 7.97 -15.08
N LYS A 196 -5.18 8.88 -15.43
CA LYS A 196 -3.75 8.68 -15.14
C LYS A 196 -3.50 8.78 -13.65
N THR A 197 -2.69 7.86 -13.12
CA THR A 197 -2.25 7.94 -11.72
C THR A 197 -1.34 9.15 -11.51
N ILE A 198 -1.21 9.59 -10.27
CA ILE A 198 -0.29 10.68 -9.93
C ILE A 198 1.15 10.31 -10.30
N PHE A 199 1.55 9.05 -10.13
CA PHE A 199 2.88 8.58 -10.52
C PHE A 199 3.10 8.68 -12.04
N ASP A 200 2.10 8.33 -12.86
CA ASP A 200 2.15 8.52 -14.31
C ASP A 200 2.27 9.99 -14.70
N LEU A 201 1.57 10.88 -13.99
CA LEU A 201 1.66 12.32 -14.20
C LEU A 201 3.03 12.87 -13.80
N MET A 202 3.64 12.39 -12.71
CA MET A 202 5.00 12.77 -12.32
C MET A 202 6.01 12.42 -13.42
N LEU A 203 5.90 11.23 -14.00
CA LEU A 203 6.76 10.80 -15.11
C LEU A 203 6.53 11.63 -16.37
N GLN A 204 5.27 11.80 -16.76
CA GLN A 204 4.91 12.58 -17.94
C GLN A 204 5.37 14.04 -17.85
N GLN A 205 5.35 14.62 -16.65
CA GLN A 205 5.75 16.00 -16.39
C GLN A 205 7.26 16.16 -16.14
N GLY A 206 8.03 15.06 -16.15
CA GLY A 206 9.47 15.08 -15.88
C GLY A 206 9.83 15.49 -14.45
N LEU A 207 8.91 15.29 -13.49
CA LEU A 207 9.10 15.65 -12.07
C LEU A 207 9.99 14.64 -11.34
N ILE A 208 10.05 13.40 -11.84
CA ILE A 208 10.93 12.34 -11.33
C ILE A 208 11.80 11.80 -12.47
N GLN A 209 13.07 11.53 -12.17
CA GLN A 209 14.05 11.12 -13.18
C GLN A 209 14.02 9.62 -13.48
N LYS A 210 13.69 8.80 -12.48
CA LYS A 210 13.59 7.35 -12.62
C LYS A 210 12.12 6.91 -12.45
N PRO A 211 11.64 5.98 -13.28
CA PRO A 211 10.29 5.41 -13.19
C PRO A 211 10.18 4.36 -12.07
N VAL A 212 10.66 4.72 -10.88
CA VAL A 212 10.61 3.88 -9.69
C VAL A 212 10.03 4.65 -8.51
N PHE A 213 9.36 3.96 -7.61
CA PHE A 213 9.15 4.42 -6.25
C PHE A 213 9.43 3.27 -5.28
N SER A 214 9.63 3.57 -4.00
CA SER A 214 9.90 2.53 -3.00
C SER A 214 9.28 2.86 -1.66
N VAL A 215 8.95 1.81 -0.90
CA VAL A 215 8.16 1.90 0.32
C VAL A 215 8.86 1.18 1.46
N TYR A 216 9.22 1.93 2.49
CA TYR A 216 9.77 1.45 3.74
C TYR A 216 8.71 1.60 4.83
N LEU A 217 8.44 0.54 5.59
CA LEU A 217 7.53 0.56 6.72
C LEU A 217 8.27 0.12 7.98
N ASN A 218 8.34 1.02 8.97
CA ASN A 218 8.80 0.70 10.30
C ASN A 218 7.66 0.13 11.13
N ARG A 219 7.62 -1.20 11.23
CA ARG A 219 6.63 -1.93 12.04
C ARG A 219 7.04 -2.05 13.51
N GLN A 220 8.28 -1.68 13.85
CA GLN A 220 8.81 -1.74 15.21
C GLN A 220 8.73 -0.37 15.90
N GLY A 221 8.20 -0.36 17.13
CA GLY A 221 8.17 0.84 17.98
C GLY A 221 6.88 1.67 17.92
N THR A 222 6.87 2.76 18.70
CA THR A 222 5.75 3.70 18.86
C THR A 222 6.02 5.02 18.14
N GLN A 223 6.93 5.04 17.16
CA GLN A 223 7.30 6.28 16.48
C GLN A 223 6.10 6.84 15.71
N ASN A 224 5.92 8.16 15.77
CA ASN A 224 4.87 8.84 15.02
C ASN A 224 5.06 8.67 13.49
N VAL A 225 6.31 8.58 13.02
CA VAL A 225 6.64 8.27 11.63
C VAL A 225 6.82 6.77 11.51
N GLY A 226 5.85 6.12 10.88
CA GLY A 226 5.79 4.68 10.68
C GLY A 226 6.42 4.20 9.38
N GLY A 227 6.86 5.08 8.49
CA GLY A 227 7.45 4.67 7.22
C GLY A 227 7.79 5.84 6.31
N GLU A 228 8.27 5.51 5.11
CA GLU A 228 8.57 6.49 4.06
C GLU A 228 8.27 5.91 2.67
N LEU A 229 7.58 6.70 1.86
CA LEU A 229 7.43 6.49 0.42
C LEU A 229 8.41 7.41 -0.31
N VAL A 230 9.20 6.85 -1.21
CA VAL A 230 10.23 7.58 -1.96
C VAL A 230 9.91 7.50 -3.45
N PHE A 231 9.74 8.65 -4.11
CA PHE A 231 9.58 8.72 -5.57
C PHE A 231 10.94 8.96 -6.26
N GLY A 232 11.17 8.26 -7.37
CA GLY A 232 12.35 8.40 -8.21
C GLY A 232 13.61 7.67 -7.72
N GLY A 233 13.50 6.85 -6.67
CA GLY A 233 14.61 6.02 -6.18
C GLY A 233 14.29 5.27 -4.90
N SER A 234 15.35 4.77 -4.26
CA SER A 234 15.34 4.07 -2.97
C SER A 234 16.40 4.64 -2.05
N ASP A 235 16.09 4.74 -0.76
CA ASP A 235 17.00 5.27 0.24
C ASP A 235 17.93 4.15 0.78
N PRO A 236 19.26 4.24 0.59
CA PRO A 236 20.20 3.24 1.10
C PRO A 236 20.25 3.14 2.64
N ASN A 237 19.66 4.08 3.37
CA ASN A 237 19.59 4.01 4.84
C ASN A 237 18.49 3.08 5.35
N TYR A 238 17.59 2.61 4.48
CA TYR A 238 16.46 1.74 4.85
C TYR A 238 16.65 0.27 4.52
N TYR A 239 17.79 -0.14 3.95
CA TYR A 239 18.02 -1.54 3.62
C TYR A 239 19.48 -1.97 3.72
N THR A 240 19.68 -3.28 3.89
CA THR A 240 20.99 -3.92 3.79
C THR A 240 21.06 -4.84 2.57
N GLY A 241 22.29 -5.10 2.13
CA GLY A 241 22.56 -5.95 0.97
C GLY A 241 22.14 -5.28 -0.35
N ALA A 242 21.82 -6.10 -1.34
CA ALA A 242 21.39 -5.65 -2.66
C ALA A 242 19.93 -6.03 -2.90
N PHE A 243 19.25 -5.22 -3.71
CA PHE A 243 17.95 -5.58 -4.25
C PHE A 243 18.04 -6.86 -5.07
N SER A 244 17.06 -7.73 -4.90
CA SER A 244 16.80 -8.85 -5.80
C SER A 244 15.47 -8.60 -6.49
N TYR A 245 15.46 -8.75 -7.81
CA TYR A 245 14.35 -8.32 -8.65
C TYR A 245 13.61 -9.51 -9.23
N VAL A 246 12.29 -9.39 -9.31
CA VAL A 246 11.39 -10.32 -10.00
C VAL A 246 10.58 -9.53 -11.05
N PRO A 247 10.48 -10.02 -12.30
CA PRO A 247 9.67 -9.34 -13.32
C PRO A 247 8.19 -9.39 -12.96
N LEU A 248 7.43 -8.42 -13.44
CA LEU A 248 5.98 -8.49 -13.39
C LEU A 248 5.50 -9.61 -14.31
N SER A 249 4.61 -10.45 -13.81
CA SER A 249 3.99 -11.52 -14.61
C SER A 249 2.85 -10.97 -15.49
N LYS A 250 2.18 -9.91 -15.03
CA LYS A 250 1.11 -9.23 -15.75
C LYS A 250 1.00 -7.77 -15.32
N GLU A 251 1.00 -6.85 -16.28
CA GLU A 251 0.70 -5.44 -16.01
C GLU A 251 -0.79 -5.24 -15.69
N GLY A 252 -1.05 -4.49 -14.62
CA GLY A 252 -2.38 -4.26 -14.07
C GLY A 252 -2.27 -4.03 -12.58
N TYR A 253 -1.92 -5.09 -11.85
CA TYR A 253 -1.42 -5.01 -10.47
C TYR A 253 0.11 -5.09 -10.48
N TRP A 254 0.73 -4.84 -9.33
CA TRP A 254 2.14 -5.19 -9.08
C TRP A 254 2.29 -6.70 -8.85
N GLN A 255 1.91 -7.46 -9.88
CA GLN A 255 1.78 -8.92 -9.86
C GLN A 255 3.07 -9.60 -10.33
N PHE A 256 3.48 -10.66 -9.65
CA PHE A 256 4.65 -11.47 -9.96
C PHE A 256 4.40 -12.95 -9.66
N GLU A 257 5.30 -13.81 -10.13
CA GLU A 257 5.30 -15.24 -9.81
C GLU A 257 6.02 -15.48 -8.48
N LEU A 258 5.29 -16.08 -7.53
CA LEU A 258 5.84 -16.60 -6.28
C LEU A 258 6.20 -18.07 -6.52
N ASP A 259 7.46 -18.45 -6.30
CA ASP A 259 7.93 -19.81 -6.60
C ASP A 259 7.35 -20.84 -5.60
N GLY A 260 7.01 -20.38 -4.39
CA GLY A 260 6.38 -21.15 -3.34
C GLY A 260 6.71 -20.62 -1.96
N GLY A 261 6.23 -21.31 -0.92
CA GLY A 261 6.64 -21.01 0.44
C GLY A 261 6.60 -22.22 1.37
N THR A 262 7.29 -22.08 2.48
CA THR A 262 7.52 -23.16 3.45
C THR A 262 7.34 -22.66 4.88
N ILE A 263 6.80 -23.53 5.72
CA ILE A 263 6.75 -23.38 7.18
C ILE A 263 7.05 -24.75 7.79
N GLU A 264 8.11 -24.84 8.60
CA GLU A 264 8.64 -26.12 9.10
C GLU A 264 8.92 -27.13 7.96
N ASN A 265 8.16 -28.23 7.89
CA ASN A 265 8.26 -29.26 6.84
C ASN A 265 7.07 -29.21 5.85
N GLU A 266 6.25 -28.16 5.93
CA GLU A 266 5.04 -28.00 5.14
C GLU A 266 5.21 -26.94 4.06
N PHE A 267 4.62 -27.19 2.90
CA PHE A 267 4.66 -26.30 1.75
C PHE A 267 3.29 -25.65 1.51
N PHE A 268 3.32 -24.46 0.91
CA PHE A 268 2.18 -23.73 0.36
C PHE A 268 2.58 -23.09 -0.98
N CYS A 269 1.62 -22.81 -1.86
CA CYS A 269 1.92 -22.36 -3.23
C CYS A 269 2.89 -23.33 -3.95
N GLU A 270 2.70 -24.65 -3.76
CA GLU A 270 3.59 -25.65 -4.35
C GLU A 270 3.44 -25.69 -5.87
N GLY A 271 4.58 -25.60 -6.59
CA GLY A 271 4.59 -25.50 -8.05
C GLY A 271 4.42 -24.08 -8.58
N GLY A 272 4.41 -23.08 -7.71
CA GLY A 272 4.34 -21.67 -8.05
C GLY A 272 2.91 -21.13 -8.14
N CYS A 273 2.74 -19.86 -7.84
CA CYS A 273 1.46 -19.15 -7.88
C CYS A 273 1.65 -17.67 -8.19
N GLN A 274 0.54 -16.93 -8.38
CA GLN A 274 0.60 -15.50 -8.60
C GLN A 274 0.41 -14.74 -7.30
N ALA A 275 1.29 -13.77 -7.07
CA ALA A 275 1.25 -12.89 -5.93
C ALA A 275 1.25 -11.42 -6.36
N VAL A 276 0.73 -10.54 -5.51
CA VAL A 276 0.80 -9.09 -5.67
C VAL A 276 1.46 -8.45 -4.45
N ILE A 277 2.20 -7.37 -4.66
CA ILE A 277 2.60 -6.47 -3.56
C ILE A 277 1.56 -5.36 -3.42
N ASP A 278 1.03 -5.21 -2.21
CA ASP A 278 -0.06 -4.27 -1.94
C ASP A 278 0.14 -3.47 -0.65
N THR A 279 0.45 -2.17 -0.78
CA THR A 279 0.55 -1.24 0.36
C THR A 279 -0.80 -0.80 0.91
N GLY A 280 -1.91 -1.08 0.21
CA GLY A 280 -3.27 -0.90 0.72
C GLY A 280 -3.71 -1.99 1.69
N THR A 281 -2.97 -3.09 1.76
CA THR A 281 -3.25 -4.26 2.60
C THR A 281 -2.17 -4.43 3.65
N SER A 282 -2.55 -4.59 4.93
CA SER A 282 -1.57 -4.77 6.00
C SER A 282 -1.14 -6.22 6.25
N LEU A 283 -1.97 -7.20 5.89
CA LEU A 283 -1.74 -8.63 6.13
C LEU A 283 -1.08 -9.32 4.93
N ILE A 284 -0.56 -10.52 5.14
CA ILE A 284 -0.35 -11.47 4.04
C ILE A 284 -1.66 -12.22 3.86
N VAL A 285 -2.26 -12.12 2.68
CA VAL A 285 -3.53 -12.78 2.38
C VAL A 285 -3.29 -13.89 1.36
N GLY A 286 -3.83 -15.07 1.60
CA GLY A 286 -3.63 -16.24 0.73
C GLY A 286 -4.83 -17.18 0.72
N PRO A 287 -4.78 -18.28 -0.04
CA PRO A 287 -5.87 -19.25 -0.10
C PRO A 287 -6.27 -19.76 1.28
N ASN A 288 -7.58 -19.84 1.53
CA ASN A 288 -8.13 -20.17 2.85
C ASN A 288 -7.54 -21.44 3.46
N GLU A 289 -7.37 -22.51 2.69
CA GLU A 289 -6.83 -23.79 3.17
C GLU A 289 -5.35 -23.68 3.57
N GLU A 290 -4.54 -23.02 2.74
CA GLU A 290 -3.11 -22.83 3.01
C GLU A 290 -2.89 -21.92 4.21
N VAL A 291 -3.66 -20.83 4.33
CA VAL A 291 -3.57 -19.92 5.46
C VAL A 291 -4.10 -20.56 6.75
N ALA A 292 -5.18 -21.36 6.70
CA ALA A 292 -5.65 -22.11 7.86
C ALA A 292 -4.58 -23.06 8.39
N LYS A 293 -3.83 -23.72 7.49
CA LYS A 293 -2.70 -24.58 7.84
C LYS A 293 -1.56 -23.78 8.48
N ILE A 294 -1.17 -22.64 7.90
CA ILE A 294 -0.16 -21.74 8.50
C ILE A 294 -0.60 -21.31 9.91
N ASN A 295 -1.83 -20.83 10.05
CA ASN A 295 -2.39 -20.38 11.33
C ASN A 295 -2.43 -21.50 12.37
N HIS A 296 -2.71 -22.74 11.95
CA HIS A 296 -2.66 -23.91 12.84
C HIS A 296 -1.23 -24.18 13.35
N LEU A 297 -0.22 -24.16 12.47
CA LEU A 297 1.18 -24.42 12.81
C LEU A 297 1.78 -23.37 13.76
N ILE A 298 1.35 -22.12 13.66
CA ILE A 298 1.78 -21.05 14.58
C ILE A 298 0.95 -20.99 15.88
N GLY A 299 -0.01 -21.90 16.06
CA GLY A 299 -0.87 -21.97 17.24
C GLY A 299 -1.90 -20.85 17.35
N ALA A 300 -2.33 -20.27 16.23
CA ALA A 300 -3.37 -19.25 16.21
C ALA A 300 -4.78 -19.86 16.38
N ASP A 301 -5.68 -19.17 17.07
CA ASP A 301 -7.07 -19.61 17.16
C ASP A 301 -7.81 -19.50 15.81
N SER A 302 -8.79 -20.38 15.58
CA SER A 302 -9.46 -20.49 14.27
C SER A 302 -10.46 -19.39 13.95
N ILE A 303 -10.78 -18.49 14.90
CA ILE A 303 -11.84 -17.48 14.73
C ILE A 303 -11.21 -16.10 14.56
N GLN A 304 -10.30 -15.73 15.45
CA GLN A 304 -9.72 -14.39 15.50
C GLN A 304 -8.25 -14.38 15.05
N SER A 305 -7.67 -15.56 14.83
CA SER A 305 -6.25 -15.74 14.49
C SER A 305 -5.32 -15.17 15.57
N LEU A 306 -5.73 -15.20 16.84
CA LEU A 306 -4.93 -14.76 17.96
C LEU A 306 -3.92 -15.82 18.35
N VAL A 307 -2.71 -15.36 18.67
CA VAL A 307 -1.61 -16.18 19.20
C VAL A 307 -1.23 -15.70 20.59
N ASN A 308 -0.55 -16.54 21.36
CA ASN A 308 0.04 -16.10 22.63
C ASN A 308 1.22 -15.15 22.35
N CYS A 309 1.13 -13.91 22.82
CA CYS A 309 2.21 -12.93 22.66
C CYS A 309 3.57 -13.43 23.18
N ASN A 310 3.58 -14.27 24.21
CA ASN A 310 4.81 -14.77 24.81
C ASN A 310 5.50 -15.85 23.95
N SER A 311 4.79 -16.51 23.03
CA SER A 311 5.37 -17.55 22.18
C SER A 311 6.01 -17.00 20.91
N MET A 312 5.87 -15.70 20.61
CA MET A 312 6.40 -15.07 19.38
C MET A 312 7.86 -15.43 19.07
N PRO A 313 8.80 -15.47 20.03
CA PRO A 313 10.19 -15.83 19.74
C PRO A 313 10.42 -17.29 19.36
N GLU A 314 9.47 -18.17 19.66
CA GLU A 314 9.55 -19.62 19.44
C GLU A 314 8.74 -20.07 18.23
N LEU A 315 7.97 -19.17 17.61
CA LEU A 315 7.16 -19.52 16.45
C LEU A 315 8.04 -19.88 15.24
N PRO A 316 7.58 -20.81 14.38
CA PRO A 316 8.37 -21.27 13.23
C PRO A 316 8.63 -20.15 12.22
N VAL A 317 9.78 -20.22 11.56
CA VAL A 317 10.10 -19.30 10.46
C VAL A 317 9.27 -19.68 9.23
N ILE A 318 8.67 -18.67 8.60
CA ILE A 318 7.97 -18.81 7.32
C ILE A 318 8.85 -18.24 6.23
N THR A 319 9.11 -19.01 5.17
CA THR A 319 9.96 -18.58 4.06
C THR A 319 9.17 -18.55 2.77
N LEU A 320 9.22 -17.42 2.06
CA LEU A 320 8.72 -17.27 0.70
C LEU A 320 9.91 -17.37 -0.28
N THR A 321 9.75 -18.06 -1.40
CA THR A 321 10.77 -18.13 -2.45
C THR A 321 10.31 -17.30 -3.65
N ILE A 322 11.08 -16.28 -4.01
CA ILE A 322 10.74 -15.35 -5.09
C ILE A 322 11.96 -15.20 -6.01
N GLY A 323 11.81 -15.56 -7.28
CA GLY A 323 12.91 -15.51 -8.25
C GLY A 323 14.11 -16.37 -7.84
N GLY A 324 13.85 -17.51 -7.19
CA GLY A 324 14.86 -18.43 -6.67
C GLY A 324 15.57 -17.97 -5.40
N LYS A 325 15.14 -16.86 -4.78
CA LYS A 325 15.71 -16.34 -3.53
C LYS A 325 14.73 -16.49 -2.38
N GLU A 326 15.25 -16.89 -1.22
CA GLU A 326 14.46 -17.05 0.01
C GLU A 326 14.28 -15.72 0.77
N TYR A 327 13.06 -15.50 1.22
CA TYR A 327 12.61 -14.36 2.02
C TYR A 327 11.91 -14.90 3.28
N SER A 328 12.66 -14.99 4.38
CA SER A 328 12.17 -15.53 5.65
C SER A 328 11.55 -14.44 6.54
N LEU A 329 10.50 -14.81 7.26
CA LEU A 329 9.79 -14.02 8.26
C LEU A 329 9.84 -14.77 9.59
N SER A 330 10.38 -14.16 10.64
CA SER A 330 10.31 -14.70 11.99
C SER A 330 8.96 -14.40 12.67
N GLY A 331 8.66 -15.07 13.78
CA GLY A 331 7.45 -14.80 14.56
C GLY A 331 7.30 -13.33 14.98
N GLN A 332 8.40 -12.62 15.23
CA GLN A 332 8.37 -11.17 15.51
C GLN A 332 7.97 -10.33 14.29
N GLU A 333 8.23 -10.82 13.08
CA GLU A 333 7.98 -10.10 11.84
C GLU A 333 6.56 -10.35 11.34
N TYR A 334 6.02 -11.57 11.43
CA TYR A 334 4.68 -11.85 10.91
C TYR A 334 3.55 -11.78 11.95
N ILE A 335 3.82 -11.59 13.25
CA ILE A 335 2.76 -11.38 14.25
C ILE A 335 2.46 -9.89 14.41
N LEU A 336 1.19 -9.52 14.28
CA LEU A 336 0.69 -8.19 14.61
C LEU A 336 0.51 -8.07 16.12
N LYS A 337 1.08 -7.03 16.70
CA LYS A 337 1.03 -6.76 18.13
C LYS A 337 0.41 -5.38 18.39
N TYR A 338 -0.68 -5.34 19.15
CA TYR A 338 -1.36 -4.09 19.53
C TYR A 338 -1.94 -4.19 20.94
N ARG A 339 -2.34 -3.05 21.50
CA ARG A 339 -2.95 -2.98 22.83
C ARG A 339 -4.45 -2.74 22.70
N GLN A 340 -5.23 -3.47 23.49
CA GLN A 340 -6.66 -3.23 23.67
C GLN A 340 -6.91 -2.98 25.16
N GLY A 341 -7.02 -1.70 25.53
CA GLY A 341 -6.97 -1.30 26.94
C GLY A 341 -5.62 -1.68 27.57
N GLU A 342 -5.65 -2.41 28.69
CA GLU A 342 -4.44 -2.88 29.36
C GLU A 342 -3.88 -4.18 28.77
N GLN A 343 -4.66 -4.89 27.97
CA GLN A 343 -4.28 -6.19 27.42
C GLN A 343 -3.45 -6.05 26.14
N GLU A 344 -2.41 -6.86 26.04
CA GLU A 344 -1.64 -7.04 24.82
C GLU A 344 -2.30 -8.13 23.96
N ILE A 345 -2.57 -7.81 22.70
CA ILE A 345 -3.18 -8.70 21.73
C ILE A 345 -2.16 -8.99 20.63
N CYS A 346 -1.97 -10.27 20.35
CA CYS A 346 -1.11 -10.75 19.27
C CYS A 346 -1.93 -11.56 18.29
N ARG A 347 -1.83 -11.19 17.02
CA ARG A 347 -2.63 -11.76 15.94
C ARG A 347 -1.70 -12.21 14.81
N SER A 348 -2.05 -13.31 14.16
CA SER A 348 -1.41 -13.72 12.93
C SER A 348 -1.50 -12.61 11.89
N GLY A 349 -0.37 -12.34 11.23
CA GLY A 349 -0.31 -11.49 10.04
C GLY A 349 -0.84 -12.19 8.78
N PHE A 350 -1.36 -13.41 8.88
CA PHE A 350 -1.92 -14.17 7.77
C PHE A 350 -3.45 -14.22 7.83
N GLN A 351 -4.09 -13.92 6.71
CA GLN A 351 -5.55 -13.99 6.57
C GLN A 351 -5.94 -14.82 5.34
N GLY A 352 -6.99 -15.64 5.48
CA GLY A 352 -7.59 -16.33 4.36
C GLY A 352 -8.32 -15.36 3.42
N GLY A 353 -8.19 -15.57 2.12
CA GLY A 353 -8.92 -14.83 1.09
C GLY A 353 -9.04 -15.66 -0.18
N ASN A 354 -9.89 -15.19 -1.10
CA ASN A 354 -10.04 -15.80 -2.42
C ASN A 354 -10.04 -14.69 -3.49
N PHE A 355 -9.04 -14.73 -4.37
CA PHE A 355 -8.83 -13.78 -5.45
C PHE A 355 -8.63 -14.47 -6.81
N GLU A 356 -8.98 -15.77 -6.92
CA GLU A 356 -8.77 -16.54 -8.15
C GLU A 356 -9.47 -15.92 -9.36
N GLY A 357 -10.59 -15.23 -9.15
CA GLY A 357 -11.33 -14.52 -10.21
C GLY A 357 -10.52 -13.41 -10.92
N ILE A 358 -9.43 -12.92 -10.32
CA ILE A 358 -8.50 -11.96 -10.95
C ILE A 358 -7.13 -12.56 -11.30
N GLY A 359 -6.95 -13.86 -11.08
CA GLY A 359 -5.69 -14.55 -11.35
C GLY A 359 -4.58 -14.21 -10.35
N VAL A 360 -4.95 -13.89 -9.11
CA VAL A 360 -4.05 -13.66 -7.97
C VAL A 360 -4.40 -14.67 -6.88
N GLN A 361 -3.41 -15.26 -6.23
CA GLN A 361 -3.61 -16.16 -5.09
C GLN A 361 -3.13 -15.53 -3.79
N TRP A 362 -2.04 -14.76 -3.84
CA TRP A 362 -1.41 -14.18 -2.66
C TRP A 362 -1.30 -12.66 -2.74
N ILE A 363 -1.56 -11.99 -1.62
CA ILE A 363 -1.31 -10.56 -1.41
C ILE A 363 -0.24 -10.46 -0.35
N LEU A 364 0.91 -9.87 -0.68
CA LEU A 364 1.96 -9.57 0.29
C LEU A 364 1.85 -8.09 0.69
N GLY A 365 1.21 -7.88 1.83
CA GLY A 365 0.98 -6.56 2.39
C GLY A 365 2.09 -6.04 3.30
N ASP A 366 1.73 -5.10 4.18
CA ASP A 366 2.65 -4.44 5.12
C ASP A 366 3.48 -5.43 5.95
N VAL A 367 2.95 -6.61 6.27
CA VAL A 367 3.71 -7.65 6.98
C VAL A 367 5.01 -8.00 6.25
N PHE A 368 4.93 -8.19 4.93
CA PHE A 368 6.09 -8.46 4.09
C PHE A 368 6.90 -7.18 3.83
N ILE A 369 6.23 -6.08 3.45
CA ILE A 369 6.88 -4.81 3.07
C ILE A 369 7.65 -4.18 4.24
N GLY A 370 7.15 -4.32 5.47
CA GLY A 370 7.84 -3.86 6.67
C GLY A 370 9.04 -4.72 7.06
N THR A 371 9.18 -5.91 6.49
CA THR A 371 10.37 -6.75 6.65
C THR A 371 11.35 -6.57 5.50
N TYR A 372 10.83 -6.35 4.29
CA TYR A 372 11.58 -6.22 3.05
C TYR A 372 11.26 -4.89 2.37
N TYR A 373 12.23 -3.98 2.38
CA TYR A 373 12.13 -2.72 1.65
C TYR A 373 11.87 -3.02 0.17
N THR A 374 10.80 -2.43 -0.35
CA THR A 374 10.26 -2.80 -1.66
C THR A 374 10.38 -1.63 -2.63
N GLU A 375 10.97 -1.88 -3.80
CA GLU A 375 11.05 -0.98 -4.95
C GLU A 375 10.09 -1.44 -6.05
N PHE A 376 9.26 -0.52 -6.52
CA PHE A 376 8.32 -0.69 -7.61
C PHE A 376 8.91 -0.02 -8.86
N ASP A 377 9.44 -0.82 -9.78
CA ASP A 377 10.16 -0.34 -10.96
C ASP A 377 9.28 -0.46 -12.21
N LYS A 378 8.51 0.59 -12.47
CA LYS A 378 7.62 0.68 -13.64
C LYS A 378 8.39 0.72 -14.95
N GLY A 379 9.60 1.30 -14.96
CA GLY A 379 10.39 1.44 -16.18
C GLY A 379 10.88 0.11 -16.74
N ASN A 380 11.21 -0.83 -15.86
CA ASN A 380 11.66 -2.16 -16.24
C ASN A 380 10.59 -3.25 -16.03
N GLY A 381 9.38 -2.89 -15.58
CA GLY A 381 8.29 -3.83 -15.32
C GLY A 381 8.68 -4.90 -14.31
N ARG A 382 9.16 -4.50 -13.13
CA ARG A 382 9.65 -5.43 -12.10
C ARG A 382 9.49 -4.89 -10.68
N LEU A 383 9.59 -5.79 -9.70
CA LEU A 383 9.64 -5.50 -8.27
C LEU A 383 11.03 -5.82 -7.74
N GLY A 384 11.52 -5.02 -6.79
CA GLY A 384 12.80 -5.23 -6.11
C GLY A 384 12.60 -5.37 -4.60
N PHE A 385 13.26 -6.34 -3.99
CA PHE A 385 13.21 -6.56 -2.53
C PHE A 385 14.61 -6.59 -1.91
N ALA A 386 14.77 -5.89 -0.79
CA ALA A 386 15.97 -5.91 0.06
C ALA A 386 15.57 -5.98 1.54
N LYS A 387 16.42 -6.54 2.41
CA LYS A 387 16.11 -6.63 3.85
C LYS A 387 16.07 -5.23 4.46
N ALA A 388 14.96 -4.85 5.08
CA ALA A 388 14.80 -3.54 5.68
C ALA A 388 15.71 -3.37 6.92
N ILE A 389 16.14 -2.14 7.18
CA ILE A 389 16.80 -1.76 8.44
C ILE A 389 15.77 -1.09 9.32
N PHE A 390 15.52 -1.68 10.50
CA PHE A 390 14.73 -1.02 11.53
C PHE A 390 15.57 0.07 12.20
N GLN A 391 15.11 1.31 12.12
CA GLN A 391 15.69 2.42 12.85
C GLN A 391 14.98 2.51 14.21
N GLU A 392 15.73 2.37 15.31
CA GLU A 392 15.24 2.50 16.69
C GLU A 392 14.68 3.90 16.99
#